data_AF-A0A2L0X1L0-F1
#
_entry.id   AF-A0A2L0X1L0-F1
#
_cell.length_a   1.000
_cell.length_b   1.000
_cell.length_c   1.000
_cell.angle_alpha   90.00
_cell.angle_beta   90.00
_cell.angle_gamma   90.00
#
_symmetry.space_group_name_H-M   'P 1'
#
loop_
_entity.id
_entity.type
_entity.pdbx_description
1 polymer ?
#
loop_
_entity_poly.entity_id
_entity_poly.type
_entity_poly.pdbx_seq_one_letter_code
_entity_poly.pdbx_strand_id
1 'polypeptide(L)'
;MKQTLTLLAGIALSPLGIAQVPSSVFDSCVLAEDYKTATYQEFTGDAVISDDEIPGHLLLIYQHKGSGYGYASGTTNQPDLLVVGRQRVSILTAKRTGNERPEKIDPTQAIYGIVHYNARAYYCVASNFEGLGRSGSFQNIRVAYVAPLSTSGKAPKMSALYYTVRDIRKIGK
;
A
#
# COMPACT_ATOMS: atom_id res chain seq x y z
N MET A 1 4.41 40.26 53.17
CA MET A 1 3.61 40.56 51.97
C MET A 1 4.02 39.62 50.84
N LYS A 2 3.02 38.92 50.28
CA LYS A 2 2.89 38.33 48.93
C LYS A 2 3.93 37.30 48.45
N GLN A 3 3.52 36.04 48.58
CA GLN A 3 3.94 34.91 47.75
C GLN A 3 3.51 35.14 46.29
N THR A 4 4.39 34.90 45.33
CA THR A 4 4.03 34.69 43.92
C THR A 4 4.51 33.31 43.51
N LEU A 5 3.57 32.39 43.43
CA LEU A 5 3.72 31.03 42.93
C LEU A 5 3.55 31.08 41.40
N THR A 6 4.66 31.05 40.66
CA THR A 6 4.60 31.00 39.19
C THR A 6 4.44 29.55 38.75
N LEU A 7 3.20 29.15 38.47
CA LEU A 7 2.87 27.85 37.91
C LEU A 7 3.21 27.86 36.39
N LEU A 8 4.36 27.33 36.01
CA LEU A 8 4.68 27.06 34.60
C LEU A 8 3.99 25.76 34.18
N ALA A 9 2.86 25.89 33.49
CA ALA A 9 2.18 24.78 32.83
C ALA A 9 3.03 24.28 31.64
N GLY A 10 3.71 23.15 31.82
CA GLY A 10 4.41 22.46 30.74
C GLY A 10 3.42 21.85 29.75
N ILE A 11 3.35 22.40 28.54
CA ILE A 11 2.63 21.78 27.43
C ILE A 11 3.45 20.59 26.96
N ALA A 12 3.05 19.39 27.35
CA ALA A 12 3.59 18.16 26.79
C ALA A 12 3.16 18.05 25.33
N LEU A 13 4.01 18.49 24.39
CA LEU A 13 3.88 18.08 22.98
C LEU A 13 4.21 16.60 22.89
N SER A 14 3.20 15.74 23.00
CA SER A 14 3.33 14.35 22.58
C SER A 14 3.62 14.34 21.08
N PRO A 15 4.73 13.74 20.62
CA PRO A 15 4.98 13.61 19.19
C PRO A 15 3.83 12.81 18.59
N LEU A 16 3.08 13.43 17.67
CA LEU A 16 2.21 12.71 16.76
C LEU A 16 3.11 11.80 15.92
N GLY A 17 3.39 10.61 16.44
CA GLY A 17 4.12 9.59 15.72
C GLY A 17 3.32 9.28 14.46
N ILE A 18 3.75 9.81 13.32
CA ILE A 18 3.30 9.36 12.01
C ILE A 18 3.66 7.88 11.98
N ALA A 19 2.68 7.02 12.20
CA ALA A 19 2.95 5.61 12.35
C ALA A 19 3.48 5.08 11.01
N GLN A 20 4.79 4.91 10.94
CA GLN A 20 5.49 4.42 9.77
C GLN A 20 5.09 2.98 9.50
N VAL A 21 4.90 2.62 8.23
CA VAL A 21 4.60 1.24 7.84
C VAL A 21 5.83 0.38 8.18
N PRO A 22 5.69 -0.70 8.98
CA PRO A 22 6.81 -1.56 9.35
C PRO A 22 7.44 -2.25 8.14
N SER A 23 8.77 -2.49 8.16
CA SER A 23 9.44 -3.19 7.05
C SER A 23 8.82 -4.56 6.77
N SER A 24 8.45 -5.31 7.80
CA SER A 24 7.82 -6.63 7.65
C SER A 24 6.52 -6.60 6.84
N VAL A 25 5.79 -5.47 6.84
CA VAL A 25 4.59 -5.30 6.00
C VAL A 25 4.99 -5.20 4.53
N PHE A 26 6.02 -4.41 4.22
CA PHE A 26 6.54 -4.32 2.86
C PHE A 26 7.14 -5.65 2.40
N ASP A 27 7.90 -6.32 3.26
CA ASP A 27 8.55 -7.60 2.97
C ASP A 27 7.51 -8.69 2.71
N SER A 28 6.50 -8.83 3.58
CA SER A 28 5.36 -9.73 3.37
C SER A 28 4.62 -9.41 2.05
N CYS A 29 4.41 -8.13 1.75
CA CYS A 29 3.72 -7.71 0.53
C CYS A 29 4.49 -8.08 -0.75
N VAL A 30 5.80 -7.80 -0.83
CA VAL A 30 6.60 -8.10 -2.03
C VAL A 30 6.86 -9.60 -2.22
N LEU A 31 6.86 -10.37 -1.14
CA LEU A 31 6.96 -11.83 -1.18
C LEU A 31 5.61 -12.50 -1.46
N ALA A 32 4.49 -11.81 -1.20
CA ALA A 32 3.14 -12.37 -1.21
C ALA A 32 2.98 -13.57 -0.25
N GLU A 33 3.60 -13.49 0.92
CA GLU A 33 3.57 -14.55 1.94
C GLU A 33 3.68 -13.97 3.36
N ASP A 34 3.46 -14.82 4.36
CA ASP A 34 3.70 -14.48 5.77
C ASP A 34 5.18 -14.18 6.01
N TYR A 35 5.48 -13.07 6.71
CA TYR A 35 6.85 -12.70 7.02
C TYR A 35 7.01 -12.09 8.41
N LYS A 36 7.82 -12.75 9.25
CA LYS A 36 7.97 -12.42 10.67
C LYS A 36 6.59 -12.39 11.36
N THR A 37 6.18 -11.24 11.88
CA THR A 37 4.87 -11.05 12.54
C THR A 37 3.80 -10.50 11.60
N ALA A 38 4.11 -10.33 10.31
CA ALA A 38 3.14 -9.94 9.29
C ALA A 38 2.54 -11.21 8.67
N THR A 39 1.23 -11.23 8.48
CA THR A 39 0.51 -12.30 7.78
C THR A 39 -0.08 -11.76 6.48
N TYR A 40 -0.05 -12.57 5.43
CA TYR A 40 -0.52 -12.21 4.10
C TYR A 40 -1.78 -12.98 3.74
N GLN A 41 -2.79 -12.25 3.25
CA GLN A 41 -3.99 -12.82 2.69
C GLN A 41 -4.16 -12.32 1.26
N GLU A 42 -3.87 -13.19 0.29
CA GLU A 42 -4.15 -12.91 -1.12
C GLU A 42 -5.66 -12.77 -1.37
N PHE A 43 -6.04 -11.91 -2.31
CA PHE A 43 -7.39 -11.90 -2.85
C PHE A 43 -7.57 -13.07 -3.81
N THR A 44 -8.57 -13.89 -3.53
CA THR A 44 -8.90 -15.08 -4.33
C THR A 44 -10.18 -14.83 -5.12
N GLY A 45 -10.32 -15.53 -6.25
CA GLY A 45 -11.43 -15.37 -7.18
C GLY A 45 -11.09 -14.45 -8.36
N ASP A 46 -12.01 -14.35 -9.31
CA ASP A 46 -11.80 -13.56 -10.52
C ASP A 46 -11.93 -12.07 -10.22
N ALA A 47 -10.95 -11.28 -10.68
CA ALA A 47 -11.07 -9.84 -10.69
C ALA A 47 -12.11 -9.40 -11.73
N VAL A 48 -12.86 -8.35 -11.41
CA VAL A 48 -13.70 -7.66 -12.39
C VAL A 48 -12.85 -6.61 -13.09
N ILE A 49 -12.94 -6.56 -14.41
CA ILE A 49 -12.31 -5.52 -15.23
C ILE A 49 -13.40 -4.60 -15.78
N SER A 50 -13.21 -3.29 -15.65
CA SER A 50 -14.14 -2.25 -16.11
C SER A 50 -13.36 -1.07 -16.67
N ASP A 51 -13.78 -0.53 -17.81
CA ASP A 51 -13.23 0.67 -18.45
C ASP A 51 -14.17 1.89 -18.36
N ASP A 52 -15.33 1.72 -17.70
CA ASP A 52 -16.40 2.70 -17.58
C ASP A 52 -16.59 3.25 -16.15
N GLU A 53 -16.17 2.53 -15.10
CA GLU A 53 -16.38 2.94 -13.69
C GLU A 53 -15.56 4.19 -13.31
N ILE A 54 -14.36 4.32 -13.90
CA ILE A 54 -13.46 5.45 -13.68
C ILE A 54 -13.08 6.03 -15.04
N PRO A 55 -13.61 7.21 -15.41
CA PRO A 55 -13.33 7.81 -16.71
C PRO A 55 -11.83 7.90 -17.00
N GLY A 56 -11.43 7.39 -18.16
CA GLY A 56 -10.04 7.39 -18.62
C GLY A 56 -9.13 6.35 -17.95
N HIS A 57 -9.68 5.39 -17.21
CA HIS A 57 -8.92 4.31 -16.58
C HIS A 57 -9.50 2.94 -16.89
N LEU A 58 -8.63 1.95 -17.01
CA LEU A 58 -8.98 0.54 -16.94
C LEU A 58 -8.85 0.08 -15.48
N LEU A 59 -9.96 -0.22 -14.84
CA LEU A 59 -10.03 -0.71 -13.47
C LEU A 59 -10.00 -2.23 -13.43
N LEU A 60 -9.10 -2.79 -12.62
CA LEU A 60 -9.12 -4.18 -12.18
C LEU A 60 -9.41 -4.20 -10.68
N ILE A 61 -10.47 -4.88 -10.26
CA ILE A 61 -10.95 -4.86 -8.87
C ILE A 61 -11.36 -6.23 -8.34
N TYR A 62 -10.94 -6.54 -7.11
CA TYR A 62 -11.33 -7.71 -6.34
C TYR A 62 -12.35 -7.33 -5.27
N GLN A 63 -13.33 -8.19 -5.03
CA GLN A 63 -14.25 -8.06 -3.90
C GLN A 63 -13.72 -8.82 -2.69
N HIS A 64 -13.48 -8.12 -1.59
CA HIS A 64 -13.02 -8.73 -0.34
C HIS A 64 -13.80 -8.17 0.85
N LYS A 65 -14.48 -9.05 1.60
CA LYS A 65 -15.27 -8.71 2.80
C LYS A 65 -16.25 -7.54 2.55
N GLY A 66 -16.91 -7.54 1.39
CA GLY A 66 -17.92 -6.54 1.01
C GLY A 66 -17.34 -5.17 0.61
N SER A 67 -16.05 -5.08 0.29
CA SER A 67 -15.43 -3.88 -0.28
C SER A 67 -14.58 -4.24 -1.48
N GLY A 68 -14.59 -3.36 -2.49
CA GLY A 68 -13.72 -3.48 -3.65
C GLY A 68 -12.31 -3.00 -3.36
N TYR A 69 -11.31 -3.72 -3.86
CA TYR A 69 -9.89 -3.37 -3.79
C TYR A 69 -9.27 -3.56 -5.16
N GLY A 70 -8.66 -2.53 -5.71
CA GLY A 70 -8.22 -2.57 -7.10
C GLY A 70 -7.12 -1.60 -7.46
N TYR A 71 -6.76 -1.67 -8.73
CA TYR A 71 -5.83 -0.79 -9.40
C TYR A 71 -6.48 -0.29 -10.68
N ALA A 72 -6.46 1.03 -10.89
CA ALA A 72 -6.97 1.65 -12.09
C ALA A 72 -5.79 2.19 -12.91
N SER A 73 -5.53 1.57 -14.06
CA SER A 73 -4.49 2.00 -14.99
C SER A 73 -5.00 3.16 -15.82
N GLY A 74 -4.38 4.33 -15.66
CA GLY A 74 -4.74 5.53 -16.39
C GLY A 74 -4.27 5.49 -17.85
N THR A 75 -5.12 5.98 -18.75
CA THR A 75 -4.77 6.27 -20.15
C THR A 75 -3.74 7.40 -20.25
N THR A 76 -3.30 7.75 -21.46
CA THR A 76 -2.29 8.79 -21.71
C THR A 76 -2.55 10.07 -20.91
N ASN A 77 -1.56 10.51 -20.11
CA ASN A 77 -1.60 11.67 -19.20
C ASN A 77 -2.42 11.53 -17.91
N GLN A 78 -3.00 10.35 -17.62
CA GLN A 78 -3.64 10.08 -16.34
C GLN A 78 -2.73 9.19 -15.46
N PRO A 79 -2.53 9.56 -14.18
CA PRO A 79 -1.78 8.72 -13.27
C PRO A 79 -2.61 7.52 -12.86
N ASP A 80 -1.95 6.39 -12.59
CA ASP A 80 -2.66 5.22 -12.09
C ASP A 80 -3.16 5.47 -10.65
N LEU A 81 -4.21 4.75 -10.28
CA LEU A 81 -4.88 4.91 -8.99
C LEU A 81 -4.93 3.58 -8.25
N LEU A 82 -4.60 3.59 -6.95
CA LEU A 82 -5.06 2.53 -6.06
C LEU A 82 -6.51 2.81 -5.64
N VAL A 83 -7.31 1.74 -5.60
CA VAL A 83 -8.76 1.81 -5.33
C VAL A 83 -9.08 0.97 -4.09
N VAL A 84 -9.79 1.58 -3.14
CA VAL A 84 -10.38 0.88 -1.98
C VAL A 84 -11.79 1.42 -1.76
N GLY A 85 -12.80 0.60 -2.02
CA GLY A 85 -14.19 1.00 -2.09
C GLY A 85 -14.34 2.19 -3.05
N ARG A 86 -14.81 3.32 -2.53
CA ARG A 86 -14.99 4.56 -3.30
C ARG A 86 -13.74 5.45 -3.34
N GLN A 87 -12.71 5.13 -2.56
CA GLN A 87 -11.49 5.92 -2.54
C GLN A 87 -10.60 5.57 -3.72
N ARG A 88 -10.01 6.61 -4.31
CA ARG A 88 -9.10 6.54 -5.45
C ARG A 88 -7.91 7.42 -5.10
N VAL A 89 -6.72 6.83 -5.00
CA VAL A 89 -5.50 7.54 -4.59
C VAL A 89 -4.46 7.36 -5.67
N SER A 90 -3.96 8.49 -6.20
CA SER A 90 -2.94 8.46 -7.24
C SER A 90 -1.63 7.85 -6.72
N ILE A 91 -1.05 6.93 -7.49
CA ILE A 91 0.24 6.31 -7.18
C ILE A 91 1.38 7.33 -7.07
N LEU A 92 1.26 8.48 -7.74
CA LEU A 92 2.27 9.55 -7.69
C LEU A 92 2.36 10.24 -6.33
N THR A 93 1.34 10.07 -5.48
CA THR A 93 1.33 10.59 -4.10
C THR A 93 2.00 9.65 -3.09
N ALA A 94 2.43 8.47 -3.54
CA ALA A 94 2.99 7.46 -2.66
C ALA A 94 4.30 7.93 -2.01
N LYS A 95 4.39 7.76 -0.69
CA LYS A 95 5.62 7.99 0.07
C LYS A 95 6.62 6.88 -0.24
N ARG A 96 7.78 7.26 -0.77
CA ARG A 96 8.86 6.34 -1.11
C ARG A 96 9.58 5.88 0.16
N THR A 97 9.86 4.58 0.26
CA THR A 97 10.75 4.03 1.30
C THR A 97 12.19 3.84 0.83
N GLY A 98 12.42 4.00 -0.48
CA GLY A 98 13.72 3.98 -1.14
C GLY A 98 13.95 5.21 -2.03
N ASN A 99 14.87 5.10 -2.98
CA ASN A 99 15.19 6.20 -3.90
C ASN A 99 14.30 6.21 -5.15
N GLU A 100 13.73 5.05 -5.47
CA GLU A 100 12.93 4.78 -6.65
C GLU A 100 11.61 5.55 -6.60
N ARG A 101 11.15 6.03 -7.75
CA ARG A 101 9.88 6.75 -7.87
C ARG A 101 8.73 5.75 -8.05
N PRO A 102 7.52 6.12 -7.60
CA PRO A 102 6.32 5.35 -7.92
C PRO A 102 6.16 5.24 -9.44
N GLU A 103 6.01 4.01 -9.92
CA GLU A 103 5.86 3.68 -11.34
C GLU A 103 4.58 2.90 -11.59
N LYS A 104 4.09 2.97 -12.83
CA LYS A 104 2.95 2.17 -13.28
C LYS A 104 3.31 0.69 -13.19
N ILE A 105 2.31 -0.15 -12.93
CA ILE A 105 2.45 -1.60 -12.97
C ILE A 105 1.36 -2.17 -13.87
N ASP A 106 1.64 -3.29 -14.53
CA ASP A 106 0.62 -4.09 -15.19
C ASP A 106 -0.32 -4.68 -14.12
N PRO A 107 -1.59 -4.24 -14.03
CA PRO A 107 -2.51 -4.72 -13.02
C PRO A 107 -2.88 -6.19 -13.20
N THR A 108 -2.74 -6.75 -14.41
CA THR A 108 -3.08 -8.15 -14.69
C THR A 108 -1.99 -9.13 -14.25
N GLN A 109 -0.76 -8.63 -14.06
CA GLN A 109 0.39 -9.40 -13.56
C GLN A 109 0.73 -9.10 -12.10
N ALA A 110 -0.01 -8.17 -11.47
CA ALA A 110 0.17 -7.83 -10.08
C ALA A 110 -0.53 -8.83 -9.16
N ILE A 111 -0.01 -8.97 -7.94
CA ILE A 111 -0.61 -9.75 -6.87
C ILE A 111 -1.24 -8.78 -5.88
N TYR A 112 -2.45 -9.12 -5.44
CA TYR A 112 -3.28 -8.27 -4.59
C TYR A 112 -3.62 -8.98 -3.29
N GLY A 113 -3.56 -8.27 -2.18
CA GLY A 113 -3.96 -8.85 -0.91
C GLY A 113 -3.99 -7.87 0.24
N ILE A 114 -4.24 -8.41 1.43
CA ILE A 114 -4.14 -7.70 2.69
C ILE A 114 -2.97 -8.26 3.47
N VAL A 115 -2.07 -7.37 3.92
CA VAL A 115 -1.12 -7.70 4.97
C VAL A 115 -1.72 -7.31 6.31
N HIS A 116 -1.70 -8.22 7.28
CA HIS A 116 -2.05 -7.94 8.67
C HIS A 116 -0.78 -7.88 9.52
N TYR A 117 -0.62 -6.82 10.29
CA TYR A 117 0.49 -6.66 11.25
C TYR A 117 -0.02 -6.01 12.52
N ASN A 118 0.09 -6.72 13.63
CA ASN A 118 -0.60 -6.39 14.89
C ASN A 118 -2.10 -6.17 14.63
N ALA A 119 -2.71 -5.13 15.21
CA ALA A 119 -4.12 -4.80 15.02
C ALA A 119 -4.41 -3.98 13.74
N ARG A 120 -3.50 -3.96 12.75
CA ARG A 120 -3.61 -3.13 11.54
C ARG A 120 -3.64 -3.98 10.29
N ALA A 121 -4.40 -3.51 9.30
CA ALA A 121 -4.47 -4.08 7.97
C ALA A 121 -3.89 -3.10 6.95
N TYR A 122 -3.26 -3.63 5.92
CA TYR A 122 -2.65 -2.87 4.85
C TYR A 122 -3.06 -3.49 3.52
N TYR A 123 -3.62 -2.69 2.63
CA TYR A 123 -3.82 -3.13 1.25
C TYR A 123 -2.47 -3.18 0.55
N CYS A 124 -2.18 -4.31 -0.07
CA CYS A 124 -0.93 -4.63 -0.74
C CYS A 124 -1.21 -4.88 -2.23
N VAL A 125 -0.44 -4.22 -3.09
CA VAL A 125 -0.36 -4.52 -4.52
C VAL A 125 1.12 -4.66 -4.88
N ALA A 126 1.54 -5.86 -5.27
CA ALA A 126 2.92 -6.16 -5.61
C ALA A 126 3.06 -6.61 -7.06
N SER A 127 4.16 -6.27 -7.72
CA SER A 127 4.41 -6.64 -9.12
C SER A 127 5.91 -6.81 -9.39
N ASN A 128 6.24 -7.47 -10.51
CA ASN A 128 7.58 -7.74 -11.00
C ASN A 128 7.94 -6.93 -12.27
N PHE A 129 7.53 -5.66 -12.33
CA PHE A 129 7.81 -4.72 -13.44
C PHE A 129 7.45 -5.30 -14.82
N GLU A 130 6.21 -5.73 -15.02
CA GLU A 130 5.69 -6.12 -16.35
C GLU A 130 6.52 -7.22 -17.06
N GLY A 131 7.20 -8.06 -16.29
CA GLY A 131 8.06 -9.11 -16.84
C GLY A 131 9.44 -8.66 -17.34
N LEU A 132 9.88 -7.42 -17.07
CA LEU A 132 11.31 -7.05 -17.19
C LEU A 132 12.21 -7.90 -16.27
N GLY A 133 11.62 -8.53 -15.25
CA GLY A 133 12.21 -9.58 -14.44
C GLY A 133 12.01 -11.00 -14.98
N ARG A 134 11.99 -11.25 -16.29
CA ARG A 134 11.92 -12.63 -16.85
C ARG A 134 13.30 -13.25 -17.17
N SER A 135 14.39 -12.48 -17.15
CA SER A 135 15.77 -13.01 -17.23
C SER A 135 16.77 -12.16 -16.44
N GLY A 136 17.84 -12.78 -15.91
CA GLY A 136 18.93 -12.07 -15.22
C GLY A 136 18.66 -11.69 -13.75
N SER A 137 19.41 -10.71 -13.23
CA SER A 137 19.37 -10.28 -11.82
C SER A 137 18.05 -9.59 -11.39
N PHE A 138 17.20 -9.19 -12.34
CA PHE A 138 15.97 -8.43 -12.10
C PHE A 138 14.74 -9.28 -11.76
N GLN A 139 14.81 -10.61 -11.92
CA GLN A 139 13.70 -11.51 -11.54
C GLN A 139 13.33 -11.43 -10.05
N ASN A 140 14.29 -10.97 -9.23
CA ASN A 140 14.17 -10.88 -7.79
C ASN A 140 13.78 -9.48 -7.31
N ILE A 141 13.68 -8.51 -8.23
CA ILE A 141 13.22 -7.19 -7.87
C ILE A 141 11.70 -7.18 -7.95
N ARG A 142 11.07 -6.71 -6.88
CA ARG A 142 9.63 -6.55 -6.76
C ARG A 142 9.34 -5.11 -6.35
N VAL A 143 8.27 -4.57 -6.91
CA VAL A 143 7.68 -3.32 -6.44
C VAL A 143 6.45 -3.63 -5.62
N ALA A 144 6.16 -2.76 -4.66
CA ALA A 144 4.89 -2.82 -3.96
C ALA A 144 4.36 -1.43 -3.63
N TYR A 145 3.04 -1.32 -3.78
CA TYR A 145 2.22 -0.29 -3.17
C TYR A 145 1.59 -0.84 -1.90
N VAL A 146 1.74 -0.12 -0.80
CA VAL A 146 1.16 -0.48 0.50
C VAL A 146 0.34 0.69 1.04
N ALA A 147 -0.93 0.46 1.32
CA ALA A 147 -1.84 1.46 1.86
C ALA A 147 -2.40 0.99 3.21
N PRO A 148 -2.05 1.65 4.33
CA PRO A 148 -2.66 1.36 5.62
C PRO A 148 -4.17 1.61 5.58
N LEU A 149 -4.93 0.65 6.10
CA LEU A 149 -6.39 0.72 6.13
C LEU A 149 -6.85 1.18 7.50
N SER A 150 -7.58 2.29 7.53
CA SER A 150 -8.35 2.73 8.69
C SER A 150 -9.69 2.01 8.71
N THR A 151 -10.02 1.43 9.87
CA THR A 151 -11.31 0.80 10.16
C THR A 151 -12.23 1.71 10.98
N SER A 152 -11.95 3.03 11.03
CA SER A 152 -12.71 4.02 11.80
C SER A 152 -14.17 4.23 11.32
N GLY A 153 -14.67 3.41 10.39
CA GLY A 153 -16.05 3.43 9.91
C GLY A 153 -16.47 2.09 9.29
N LYS A 154 -17.67 2.05 8.71
CA LYS A 154 -18.28 0.84 8.13
C LYS A 154 -17.51 0.24 6.93
N ALA A 155 -16.62 1.01 6.31
CA ALA A 155 -15.85 0.59 5.14
C ALA A 155 -14.36 0.96 5.32
N PRO A 156 -13.44 0.12 4.82
CA PRO A 156 -12.01 0.36 4.87
C PRO A 156 -11.66 1.63 4.08
N LYS A 157 -10.71 2.40 4.60
CA LYS A 157 -10.17 3.60 3.93
C LYS A 157 -8.66 3.63 3.98
N MET A 158 -8.02 3.98 2.87
CA MET A 158 -6.59 4.27 2.81
C MET A 158 -6.30 5.57 3.58
N SER A 159 -5.41 5.50 4.58
CA SER A 159 -4.96 6.69 5.31
C SER A 159 -3.71 7.33 4.72
N ALA A 160 -2.97 6.58 3.91
CA ALA A 160 -1.79 7.01 3.18
C ALA A 160 -1.45 5.96 2.11
N LEU A 161 -0.53 6.29 1.21
CA LEU A 161 0.01 5.38 0.23
C LEU A 161 1.55 5.38 0.32
N TYR A 162 2.14 4.20 0.25
CA TYR A 162 3.59 4.00 0.28
C TYR A 162 4.03 3.18 -0.92
N TYR A 163 5.26 3.41 -1.37
CA TYR A 163 5.89 2.72 -2.48
C TYR A 163 7.27 2.22 -2.08
N THR A 164 7.57 0.97 -2.44
CA THR A 164 8.87 0.34 -2.22
C THR A 164 9.30 -0.45 -3.44
N VAL A 165 10.61 -0.53 -3.64
CA VAL A 165 11.27 -1.50 -4.52
C VAL A 165 12.18 -2.35 -3.65
N ARG A 166 12.11 -3.68 -3.76
CA ARG A 166 12.89 -4.61 -2.94
C ARG A 166 13.51 -5.72 -3.77
N ASP A 167 14.71 -6.12 -3.40
CA ASP A 167 15.34 -7.37 -3.85
C ASP A 167 14.96 -8.48 -2.88
N ILE A 168 14.09 -9.39 -3.30
CA ILE A 168 13.53 -10.44 -2.42
C ILE A 168 14.61 -11.40 -1.90
N ARG A 169 15.78 -11.50 -2.57
CA ARG A 169 16.92 -12.31 -2.08
C ARG A 169 17.60 -11.73 -0.85
N LYS A 170 17.34 -10.44 -0.56
CA LYS A 170 17.89 -9.74 0.60
C LYS A 170 16.92 -9.73 1.78
N ILE A 171 15.72 -10.29 1.61
CA ILE A 171 14.72 -10.41 2.67
C ILE A 171 15.00 -11.72 3.42
N GLY A 172 15.27 -11.64 4.73
CA GLY A 172 15.55 -12.83 5.56
C GLY A 172 17.02 -13.28 5.64
N LYS A 173 17.98 -12.36 5.40
CA LYS A 173 19.32 -12.45 5.99
C LYS A 173 19.36 -11.75 7.34
#